data_AF-A0A0S7YPX6-F1
#
_entry.id   AF-A0A0S7YPX6-F1
#
_cell.length_a   1.000
_cell.length_b   1.000
_cell.length_c   1.000
_cell.angle_alpha   90.00
_cell.angle_beta   90.00
_cell.angle_gamma   90.00
#
_symmetry.space_group_name_H-M   'P 1'
#
loop_
_entity.id
_entity.type
_entity.pdbx_description
1 polymer ?
#
loop_
_entity_poly.entity_id
_entity_poly.type
_entity_poly.pdbx_seq_one_letter_code
_entity_poly.pdbx_strand_id
1 'polypeptide(L)'
;MHARLMEGGGDLAGRDGFVVLGGTRETVSAVARLAGAYEGRIVEWPSMHLGMSQAEVKEALEKAASELSRSAQDELLSQIVDAARSGGKGCLGIQATKEALRDGRVDALLVSRGLRERDGDLVDHFVGTAFEQGALVEELSATGAVRLDEEGEGVGARLRYTT
;
A
#
# COMPACT_ATOMS: atom_id res chain seq x y z
N MET A 1 18.73 23.67 21.61
CA MET A 1 19.00 22.23 21.44
C MET A 1 18.61 21.87 20.02
N HIS A 2 19.60 21.62 19.16
CA HIS A 2 19.45 21.58 17.70
C HIS A 2 18.65 20.35 17.26
N ALA A 3 17.51 20.58 16.60
CA ALA A 3 16.87 19.58 15.77
C ALA A 3 17.84 19.25 14.62
N ARG A 4 18.36 18.02 14.59
CA ARG A 4 19.19 17.55 13.49
C ARG A 4 18.25 17.05 12.40
N LEU A 5 17.80 17.97 11.54
CA LEU A 5 17.22 17.62 10.26
C LEU A 5 18.34 16.91 9.46
N MET A 6 18.11 15.67 9.07
CA MET A 6 18.89 15.05 7.99
C MET A 6 18.51 15.80 6.72
N GLU A 7 19.21 16.91 6.45
CA GLU A 7 19.20 17.59 5.15
C GLU A 7 19.69 16.57 4.12
N GLY A 8 18.73 16.00 3.39
CA GLY A 8 18.96 14.95 2.39
C GLY A 8 17.71 14.13 2.03
N GLY A 9 16.65 14.19 2.83
CA GLY A 9 15.47 13.32 2.64
C GLY A 9 14.54 13.68 1.47
N GLY A 10 14.64 14.88 0.89
CA GLY A 10 13.76 15.32 -0.19
C GLY A 10 13.86 14.46 -1.46
N ASP A 11 15.01 13.83 -1.67
CA ASP A 11 15.32 13.01 -2.86
C ASP A 11 15.11 11.50 -2.62
N LEU A 12 14.98 11.06 -1.37
CA LEU A 12 14.89 9.63 -1.01
C LEU A 12 13.46 9.10 -1.01
N ALA A 13 12.47 9.92 -0.66
CA ALA A 13 11.07 9.49 -0.66
C ALA A 13 10.47 9.41 -2.07
N GLY A 14 11.04 10.10 -3.07
CA GLY A 14 10.44 10.20 -4.40
C GLY A 14 9.01 10.76 -4.37
N ARG A 15 8.23 10.46 -5.41
CA ARG A 15 6.83 10.93 -5.54
C ARG A 15 5.85 10.16 -4.65
N ASP A 16 6.15 8.90 -4.34
CA ASP A 16 5.18 7.97 -3.73
C ASP A 16 5.59 7.50 -2.33
N GLY A 17 6.76 7.90 -1.83
CA GLY A 17 7.24 7.53 -0.50
C GLY A 17 6.62 8.35 0.62
N PHE A 18 6.57 7.74 1.81
CA PHE A 18 6.11 8.35 3.05
C PHE A 18 7.27 8.95 3.84
N VAL A 19 6.97 10.02 4.58
CA VAL A 19 7.90 10.69 5.48
C VAL A 19 7.51 10.36 6.92
N VAL A 20 8.40 9.68 7.64
CA VAL A 20 8.18 9.38 9.05
C VAL A 20 8.82 10.46 9.92
N LEU A 21 8.02 11.04 10.82
CA LEU A 21 8.48 12.07 11.76
C LEU A 21 8.59 11.48 13.17
N GLY A 22 9.77 11.61 13.75
CA GLY A 22 10.07 11.28 15.15
C GLY A 22 10.47 12.53 15.94
N GLY A 23 10.21 12.53 17.24
CA GLY A 23 10.53 13.64 18.13
C GLY A 23 9.40 13.97 19.10
N THR A 24 9.52 15.09 19.82
CA THR A 24 8.44 15.55 20.71
C THR A 24 7.24 16.01 19.89
N ARG A 25 6.04 15.98 20.48
CA ARG A 25 4.79 16.40 19.82
C ARG A 25 4.88 17.80 19.21
N GLU A 26 5.56 18.71 19.89
CA GLU A 26 5.79 20.08 19.44
C GLU A 26 6.69 20.13 18.21
N THR A 27 7.75 19.32 18.20
CA THR A 27 8.70 19.26 17.07
C THR A 27 8.02 18.65 15.84
N VAL A 28 7.30 17.55 16.02
CA VAL A 28 6.54 16.87 14.96
C VAL A 28 5.48 17.82 14.38
N SER A 29 4.71 18.49 15.25
CA SER A 29 3.68 19.47 14.82
C SER A 29 4.27 20.66 14.06
N ALA A 30 5.46 21.14 14.45
CA ALA A 30 6.13 22.24 13.77
C ALA A 30 6.64 21.82 12.38
N VAL A 31 7.21 20.63 12.26
CA VAL A 31 7.70 20.08 10.99
C VAL A 31 6.52 19.75 10.05
N ALA A 32 5.45 19.16 10.56
CA ALA A 32 4.25 18.84 9.78
C ALA A 32 3.64 20.09 9.11
N ARG A 33 3.62 21.23 9.81
CA ARG A 33 3.13 22.51 9.26
C ARG A 33 4.01 23.09 8.14
N LEU A 34 5.31 22.80 8.17
CA LEU A 34 6.27 23.26 7.15
C LEU A 34 6.34 22.31 5.95
N ALA A 35 5.97 21.05 6.15
CA ALA A 35 6.05 19.98 5.17
C ALA A 35 4.80 19.89 4.26
N GLY A 36 4.24 21.02 3.83
CA GLY A 36 3.05 21.07 2.96
C GLY A 36 3.18 20.29 1.64
N ALA A 37 4.41 20.09 1.13
CA ALA A 37 4.68 19.24 -0.04
C ALA A 37 4.47 17.72 0.21
N TYR A 38 4.32 17.31 1.47
CA TYR A 38 4.14 15.93 1.91
C TYR A 38 2.81 15.75 2.66
N GLU A 39 1.87 16.69 2.52
CA GLU A 39 0.55 16.60 3.14
C GLU A 39 -0.15 15.29 2.73
N GLY A 40 -0.64 14.52 3.70
CA GLY A 40 -1.17 13.16 3.49
C GLY A 40 -0.12 12.03 3.41
N ARG A 41 1.17 12.35 3.41
CA ARG A 41 2.29 11.37 3.37
C ARG A 41 3.19 11.43 4.61
N ILE A 42 2.80 12.19 5.62
CA ILE A 42 3.50 12.32 6.90
C ILE A 42 2.89 11.36 7.89
N VAL A 43 3.72 10.48 8.47
CA VAL A 43 3.35 9.59 9.55
C VAL A 43 4.12 9.99 10.79
N GLU A 44 3.40 10.34 11.85
CA GLU A 44 4.00 10.57 13.15
C GLU A 44 4.28 9.23 13.82
N TRP A 45 5.51 9.01 14.29
CA TRP A 45 5.87 7.80 15.02
C TRP A 45 6.24 8.13 16.48
N PRO A 46 5.29 8.01 17.43
CA PRO A 46 5.48 8.51 18.80
C PRO A 46 6.62 7.85 19.57
N SER A 47 7.04 6.64 19.18
CA SER A 47 8.11 5.90 19.85
C SER A 47 9.52 6.30 19.39
N MET A 48 9.64 7.14 18.37
CA MET A 48 10.93 7.60 17.87
C MET A 48 11.37 8.87 18.61
N HIS A 49 12.50 8.79 19.31
CA HIS A 49 13.01 9.85 20.18
C HIS A 49 14.51 10.09 19.97
N LEU A 50 14.97 11.31 20.29
CA LEU A 50 16.33 11.79 19.97
C LEU A 50 17.46 10.98 20.62
N GLY A 51 17.17 10.12 21.60
CA GLY A 51 18.13 9.26 22.29
C GLY A 51 18.38 7.91 21.61
N MET A 52 17.62 7.57 20.56
CA MET A 52 17.80 6.29 19.85
C MET A 52 19.12 6.23 19.10
N SER A 53 19.76 5.08 19.20
CA SER A 53 20.84 4.67 18.30
C SER A 53 20.33 4.50 16.86
N GLN A 54 21.25 4.52 15.89
CA GLN A 54 20.91 4.28 14.48
C GLN A 54 20.20 2.93 14.26
N ALA A 55 20.57 1.90 15.04
CA ALA A 55 19.93 0.58 14.97
C ALA A 55 18.47 0.65 15.46
N GLU A 56 18.22 1.35 16.57
CA GLU A 56 16.87 1.53 17.11
C GLU A 56 15.99 2.39 16.20
N VAL A 57 16.56 3.42 15.56
CA VAL A 57 15.85 4.22 14.54
C VAL A 57 15.48 3.35 13.35
N LYS A 58 16.41 2.52 12.85
CA LYS A 58 16.15 1.60 11.74
C LYS A 58 15.02 0.62 12.07
N GLU A 59 15.07 -0.01 13.24
CA GLU A 59 14.03 -0.95 13.68
C GLU A 59 12.66 -0.26 13.82
N ALA A 60 12.62 0.94 14.39
CA ALA A 60 11.39 1.71 14.51
C ALA A 60 10.82 2.09 13.14
N LEU A 61 11.68 2.46 12.18
CA LEU A 61 11.28 2.80 10.82
C LEU A 61 10.76 1.57 10.05
N GLU A 62 11.40 0.41 10.19
CA GLU A 62 10.92 -0.84 9.58
C GLU A 62 9.53 -1.23 10.10
N LYS A 63 9.28 -1.07 11.41
CA LYS A 63 7.94 -1.27 12.00
C LYS A 63 6.92 -0.28 11.44
N ALA A 64 7.29 1.00 11.38
CA ALA A 64 6.43 2.06 10.85
C ALA A 64 6.05 1.81 9.38
N ALA A 65 7.03 1.49 8.54
CA ALA A 65 6.80 1.17 7.14
C ALA A 65 5.89 -0.06 6.99
N SER A 66 6.14 -1.12 7.78
CA SER A 66 5.34 -2.33 7.76
C SER A 66 3.87 -2.10 8.17
N GLU A 67 3.63 -1.28 9.20
CA GLU A 67 2.27 -0.91 9.62
C GLU A 67 1.57 -0.04 8.57
N LEU A 68 2.29 0.90 7.97
CA LEU A 68 1.74 1.77 6.95
C LEU A 68 1.37 1.02 5.66
N SER A 69 2.24 0.12 5.20
CA SER A 69 1.94 -0.76 4.06
C SER A 69 0.71 -1.62 4.34
N ARG A 70 0.59 -2.20 5.54
CA ARG A 70 -0.61 -2.97 5.91
C ARG A 70 -1.86 -2.11 5.87
N SER A 71 -1.82 -0.90 6.45
CA SER A 71 -2.95 0.02 6.45
C SER A 71 -3.38 0.40 5.02
N ALA A 72 -2.42 0.71 4.15
CA ALA A 72 -2.70 1.06 2.76
C ALA A 72 -3.29 -0.13 1.97
N GLN A 73 -2.76 -1.33 2.18
CA GLN A 73 -3.26 -2.56 1.58
C GLN A 73 -4.69 -2.89 2.05
N ASP A 74 -4.96 -2.77 3.35
CA ASP A 74 -6.30 -3.00 3.93
C ASP A 74 -7.34 -1.99 3.42
N GLU A 75 -6.94 -0.74 3.25
CA GLU A 75 -7.78 0.30 2.67
C GLU A 75 -8.10 0.00 1.20
N LEU A 76 -7.07 -0.33 0.40
CA LEU A 76 -7.24 -0.70 -1.01
C LEU A 76 -8.15 -1.93 -1.17
N LEU A 77 -7.95 -2.96 -0.35
CA LEU A 77 -8.83 -4.14 -0.33
C LEU A 77 -10.27 -3.76 -0.01
N SER A 78 -10.48 -2.89 0.98
CA SER A 78 -11.84 -2.43 1.33
C SER A 78 -12.50 -1.67 0.20
N GLN A 79 -11.77 -0.76 -0.46
CA GLN A 79 -12.26 -0.04 -1.64
C GLN A 79 -12.67 -1.01 -2.77
N ILE A 80 -11.87 -2.05 -3.04
CA ILE A 80 -12.17 -3.04 -4.08
C ILE A 80 -13.41 -3.86 -3.72
N VAL A 81 -13.51 -4.34 -2.47
CA VAL A 81 -14.66 -5.13 -2.01
C VAL A 81 -15.95 -4.31 -2.08
N ASP A 82 -15.93 -3.07 -1.61
CA ASP A 82 -17.11 -2.19 -1.62
C ASP A 82 -17.51 -1.81 -3.05
N ALA A 83 -16.54 -1.53 -3.92
CA ALA A 83 -16.78 -1.25 -5.32
C ALA A 83 -17.34 -2.48 -6.06
N ALA A 84 -16.84 -3.68 -5.79
CA ALA A 84 -17.36 -4.91 -6.38
C ALA A 84 -18.80 -5.19 -5.94
N ARG A 85 -19.11 -5.01 -4.64
CA ARG A 85 -20.46 -5.21 -4.08
C ARG A 85 -21.50 -4.21 -4.60
N SER A 86 -21.07 -2.98 -4.87
CA SER A 86 -21.94 -1.93 -5.42
C SER A 86 -22.08 -1.97 -6.94
N GLY A 87 -21.42 -2.92 -7.63
CA GLY A 87 -21.38 -2.97 -9.10
C GLY A 87 -20.59 -1.82 -9.73
N GLY A 88 -19.72 -1.18 -8.94
CA GLY A 88 -18.88 -0.05 -9.34
C GLY A 88 -17.55 -0.47 -9.94
N LYS A 89 -16.50 0.30 -9.64
CA LYS A 89 -15.16 0.15 -10.21
C LYS A 89 -14.31 -0.93 -9.52
N GLY A 90 -14.91 -2.06 -9.17
CA GLY A 90 -14.21 -3.16 -8.51
C GLY A 90 -14.68 -4.50 -9.02
N CYS A 91 -13.78 -5.49 -9.02
CA CYS A 91 -14.14 -6.88 -9.23
C CYS A 91 -13.38 -7.79 -8.26
N LEU A 92 -13.99 -8.93 -7.97
CA LEU A 92 -13.47 -9.99 -7.11
C LEU A 92 -13.60 -11.33 -7.84
N GLY A 93 -12.72 -12.28 -7.54
CA GLY A 93 -12.77 -13.61 -8.14
C GLY A 93 -11.96 -13.72 -9.43
N ILE A 94 -11.59 -14.96 -9.76
CA ILE A 94 -10.67 -15.27 -10.85
C ILE A 94 -11.26 -14.87 -12.20
N GLN A 95 -12.52 -15.24 -12.47
CA GLN A 95 -13.13 -14.98 -13.77
C GLN A 95 -13.34 -13.49 -14.03
N ALA A 96 -13.91 -12.76 -13.07
CA ALA A 96 -14.14 -11.33 -13.23
C ALA A 96 -12.82 -10.55 -13.38
N THR A 97 -11.79 -10.94 -12.64
CA THR A 97 -10.45 -10.32 -12.78
C THR A 97 -9.83 -10.63 -14.14
N LYS A 98 -9.96 -11.87 -14.64
CA LYS A 98 -9.48 -12.26 -15.97
C LYS A 98 -10.16 -11.44 -17.07
N GLU A 99 -11.47 -11.23 -16.99
CA GLU A 99 -12.21 -10.39 -17.93
C GLU A 99 -11.75 -8.94 -17.87
N ALA A 100 -11.63 -8.37 -16.68
CA ALA A 100 -11.14 -7.00 -16.48
C ALA A 100 -9.72 -6.79 -17.03
N LEU A 101 -8.82 -7.75 -16.81
CA LEU A 101 -7.46 -7.74 -17.36
C LEU A 101 -7.49 -7.83 -18.88
N ARG A 102 -8.30 -8.72 -19.45
CA ARG A 102 -8.45 -8.85 -20.92
C ARG A 102 -8.94 -7.56 -21.57
N ASP A 103 -9.82 -6.83 -20.89
CA ASP A 103 -10.41 -5.59 -21.38
C ASP A 103 -9.51 -4.36 -21.15
N GLY A 104 -8.35 -4.51 -20.51
CA GLY A 104 -7.44 -3.38 -20.25
C GLY A 104 -7.92 -2.41 -19.17
N ARG A 105 -8.80 -2.86 -18.27
CA ARG A 105 -9.52 -1.99 -17.32
C ARG A 105 -8.90 -1.90 -15.95
N VAL A 106 -7.82 -2.63 -15.67
CA VAL A 106 -7.27 -2.75 -14.32
C VAL A 106 -6.40 -1.54 -13.99
N ASP A 107 -6.68 -0.94 -12.83
CA ASP A 107 -5.90 0.13 -12.22
C ASP A 107 -5.00 -0.40 -11.10
N ALA A 108 -5.52 -1.32 -10.29
CA ALA A 108 -4.79 -2.02 -9.26
C ALA A 108 -5.23 -3.48 -9.18
N LEU A 109 -4.29 -4.41 -9.06
CA LEU A 109 -4.49 -5.84 -8.88
C LEU A 109 -4.03 -6.24 -7.48
N LEU A 110 -4.90 -6.93 -6.74
CA LEU A 110 -4.56 -7.59 -5.48
C LEU A 110 -4.54 -9.11 -5.69
N VAL A 111 -3.49 -9.76 -5.20
CA VAL A 111 -3.39 -11.22 -5.17
C VAL A 111 -3.07 -11.67 -3.75
N SER A 112 -3.73 -12.73 -3.28
CA SER A 112 -3.41 -13.33 -1.99
C SER A 112 -2.19 -14.25 -2.13
N ARG A 113 -1.37 -14.30 -1.08
CA ARG A 113 -0.30 -15.30 -1.00
C ARG A 113 -0.81 -16.74 -1.14
N GLY A 114 -2.00 -17.03 -0.62
CA GLY A 114 -2.63 -18.36 -0.72
C GLY A 114 -2.96 -18.76 -2.16
N LEU A 115 -3.46 -17.83 -2.97
CA LEU A 115 -3.67 -18.08 -4.40
C LEU A 115 -2.34 -18.29 -5.13
N ARG A 116 -1.32 -17.48 -4.86
CA ARG A 116 0.00 -17.62 -5.48
C ARG A 116 0.65 -18.97 -5.17
N GLU A 117 0.52 -19.45 -3.95
CA GLU A 117 1.03 -20.78 -3.55
C GLU A 117 0.23 -21.92 -4.20
N ARG A 118 -1.07 -21.71 -4.44
CA ARG A 118 -1.97 -22.71 -5.06
C ARG A 118 -1.83 -22.78 -6.58
N ASP A 119 -1.68 -21.63 -7.24
CA ASP A 119 -1.69 -21.48 -8.70
C ASP A 119 -0.77 -20.32 -9.14
N GLY A 120 0.54 -20.58 -9.09
CA GLY A 120 1.57 -19.59 -9.42
C GLY A 120 1.52 -19.13 -10.88
N ASP A 121 1.26 -20.05 -11.82
CA ASP A 121 1.20 -19.75 -13.25
C ASP A 121 0.06 -18.77 -13.59
N LEU A 122 -1.11 -18.95 -12.96
CA LEU A 122 -2.24 -18.03 -13.10
C LEU A 122 -1.90 -16.64 -12.57
N VAL A 123 -1.28 -16.57 -11.38
CA VAL A 123 -0.86 -15.30 -10.76
C VAL A 123 0.18 -14.59 -11.63
N ASP A 124 1.19 -15.30 -12.10
CA ASP A 124 2.22 -14.74 -12.97
C ASP A 124 1.61 -14.17 -14.27
N HIS A 125 0.63 -14.87 -14.86
CA HIS A 125 -0.11 -14.37 -16.01
C HIS A 125 -0.90 -13.10 -15.70
N PHE A 126 -1.61 -13.05 -14.57
CA PHE A 126 -2.37 -11.86 -14.16
C PHE A 126 -1.48 -10.67 -13.88
N VAL A 127 -0.38 -10.89 -13.16
CA VAL A 127 0.62 -9.87 -12.82
C VAL A 127 1.27 -9.32 -14.09
N GLY A 128 1.69 -10.18 -15.02
CA GLY A 128 2.23 -9.75 -16.31
C GLY A 128 1.25 -8.87 -17.08
N THR A 129 0.00 -9.30 -17.19
CA THR A 129 -1.06 -8.55 -17.88
C THR A 129 -1.38 -7.22 -17.21
N ALA A 130 -1.34 -7.17 -15.87
CA ALA A 130 -1.55 -5.94 -15.11
C ALA A 130 -0.41 -4.94 -15.33
N PHE A 131 0.85 -5.40 -15.34
CA PHE A 131 2.00 -4.54 -15.62
C PHE A 131 1.97 -3.95 -17.04
N GLU A 132 1.55 -4.73 -18.04
CA GLU A 132 1.37 -4.23 -19.41
C GLU A 132 0.38 -3.05 -19.48
N GLN A 133 -0.57 -2.98 -18.54
CA GLN A 133 -1.54 -1.89 -18.44
C GLN A 133 -1.01 -0.70 -17.62
N GLY A 134 0.13 -0.85 -16.95
CA GLY A 134 0.63 0.11 -15.95
C GLY A 134 -0.20 0.11 -14.66
N ALA A 135 -0.79 -1.03 -14.30
CA ALA A 135 -1.53 -1.17 -13.06
C ALA A 135 -0.59 -1.35 -11.84
N LEU A 136 -1.05 -0.92 -10.68
CA LEU A 136 -0.44 -1.27 -9.39
C LEU A 136 -0.68 -2.77 -9.13
N VAL A 137 0.32 -3.48 -8.60
CA VAL A 137 0.21 -4.90 -8.23
C VAL A 137 0.68 -5.06 -6.79
N GLU A 138 -0.17 -5.64 -5.94
CA GLU A 138 0.12 -5.88 -4.53
C GLU A 138 -0.18 -7.33 -4.14
N GLU A 139 0.78 -7.98 -3.46
CA GLU A 139 0.58 -9.28 -2.82
C GLU A 139 0.12 -9.05 -1.37
N LEU A 140 -1.06 -9.56 -1.02
CA LEU A 140 -1.56 -9.52 0.35
C LEU A 140 -1.06 -10.72 1.14
N SER A 141 -0.78 -10.47 2.41
CA SER A 141 -0.40 -11.49 3.40
C SER A 141 -1.26 -11.40 4.66
N ALA A 142 -1.19 -12.42 5.51
CA ALA A 142 -1.90 -12.50 6.79
C ALA A 142 -3.41 -12.22 6.66
N THR A 143 -3.95 -11.30 7.44
CA THR A 143 -5.40 -11.00 7.51
C THR A 143 -5.97 -10.51 6.18
N GLY A 144 -5.24 -9.69 5.43
CA GLY A 144 -5.67 -9.20 4.12
C GLY A 144 -5.78 -10.34 3.09
N ALA A 145 -4.84 -11.29 3.13
CA ALA A 145 -4.89 -12.48 2.27
C ALA A 145 -6.11 -13.35 2.56
N VAL A 146 -6.37 -13.66 3.85
CA VAL A 146 -7.54 -14.47 4.26
C VAL A 146 -8.83 -13.83 3.79
N ARG A 147 -8.98 -12.52 4.00
CA ARG A 147 -10.18 -11.80 3.57
C ARG A 147 -10.34 -11.81 2.04
N LEU A 148 -9.26 -11.64 1.28
CA LEU A 148 -9.31 -11.69 -0.18
C LEU A 148 -9.60 -13.12 -0.69
N ASP A 149 -9.11 -14.15 0.00
CA ASP A 149 -9.43 -15.55 -0.27
C ASP A 149 -10.93 -15.82 -0.07
N GLU A 150 -11.51 -15.34 1.03
CA GLU A 150 -12.92 -15.52 1.38
C GLU A 150 -13.87 -14.76 0.43
N GLU A 151 -13.52 -13.52 0.07
CA GLU A 151 -14.41 -12.64 -0.72
C GLU A 151 -14.21 -12.77 -2.24
N GLY A 152 -13.02 -13.19 -2.68
CA GLY A 152 -12.61 -13.10 -4.10
C GLY A 152 -11.71 -14.22 -4.58
N GLU A 153 -11.73 -15.39 -3.94
CA GLU A 153 -10.93 -16.56 -4.35
C GLU A 153 -9.41 -16.29 -4.37
N GLY A 154 -8.97 -15.25 -3.68
CA GLY A 154 -7.58 -14.83 -3.57
C GLY A 154 -7.16 -13.81 -4.62
N VAL A 155 -8.09 -13.22 -5.37
CA VAL A 155 -7.80 -12.17 -6.35
C VAL A 155 -8.92 -11.14 -6.44
N GLY A 156 -8.52 -9.88 -6.65
CA GLY A 156 -9.45 -8.79 -6.91
C GLY A 156 -8.75 -7.65 -7.60
N ALA A 157 -9.53 -6.75 -8.21
CA ALA A 157 -8.98 -5.60 -8.90
C ALA A 157 -9.84 -4.35 -8.74
N ARG A 158 -9.17 -3.20 -8.69
CA ARG A 158 -9.77 -1.89 -8.90
C ARG A 158 -9.72 -1.57 -10.39
N LEU A 159 -10.83 -1.05 -10.90
CA LEU A 159 -11.01 -0.76 -12.32
C LEU A 159 -10.89 0.74 -12.61
N ARG A 160 -10.39 1.10 -13.79
CA ARG A 160 -10.36 2.49 -14.28
C ARG A 160 -11.77 2.98 -14.63
N TYR A 161 -12.56 2.10 -15.25
CA TYR A 161 -13.93 2.35 -15.71
C TYR A 161 -14.78 1.07 -15.67
N THR A 162 -16.10 1.26 -15.55
CA THR A 162 -17.10 0.19 -15.63
C THR A 162 -17.44 -0.11 -17.09
N THR A 163 -17.95 -1.31 -17.35
CA THR A 163 -18.49 -1.68 -18.67
C THR A 163 -19.89 -1.11 -18.88
#